data_AF-A0A925RN12-F1
#
_entry.id   AF-A0A925RN12-F1
#
_cell.length_a   1.000
_cell.length_b   1.000
_cell.length_c   1.000
_cell.angle_alpha   90.00
_cell.angle_beta   90.00
_cell.angle_gamma   90.00
#
_symmetry.space_group_name_H-M   'P 1'
#
loop_
_entity.id
_entity.type
_entity.pdbx_description
1 polymer ?
#
loop_
_entity_poly.entity_id
_entity_poly.type
_entity_poly.pdbx_seq_one_letter_code
_entity_poly.pdbx_strand_id
1 'polypeptide(L)'
;PALAAAGENRLRLLGVTDGQLDEIRQRGAPIEALPILSPASGYVIAKDIVAGTAVEAGQRLYRIAALDRIWVEAAIYEADLPHVKRGQKARVTLPYAGAPEVLGTVAVVYPSLDPMTRTGKVRIELSNKDLALKPEMYADVAIDVDLGTRLTVPVSAVVYTGSRRIVFLDLGKGQLQPQEVQLGARAGEHVEILRGVTEGQAVVTEGNFLIAAESRIRATSYWEDDHGAK
;
A
#
# COMPACT_ATOMS: atom_id res chain seq x y z
N PRO A 1 -29.62 17.57 48.88
CA PRO A 1 -29.66 16.75 47.66
C PRO A 1 -29.12 17.46 46.39
N ALA A 2 -29.61 18.65 46.01
CA ALA A 2 -29.20 19.31 44.77
C ALA A 2 -27.74 19.80 44.74
N LEU A 3 -27.22 20.33 45.86
CA LEU A 3 -25.83 20.79 45.97
C LEU A 3 -24.81 19.64 45.87
N ALA A 4 -25.11 18.50 46.48
CA ALA A 4 -24.26 17.31 46.40
C ALA A 4 -24.19 16.79 44.95
N ALA A 5 -25.33 16.69 44.27
CA ALA A 5 -25.39 16.28 42.87
C ALA A 5 -24.63 17.24 41.94
N ALA A 6 -24.71 18.56 42.18
CA ALA A 6 -23.94 19.55 41.44
C ALA A 6 -22.42 19.40 41.65
N GLY A 7 -21.99 19.13 42.88
CA GLY A 7 -20.58 18.86 43.20
C GLY A 7 -20.05 17.60 42.51
N GLU A 8 -20.81 16.51 42.52
CA GLU A 8 -20.45 15.27 41.83
C GLU A 8 -20.33 15.45 40.32
N ASN A 9 -21.28 16.17 39.71
CA ASN A 9 -21.20 16.48 38.28
C ASN A 9 -19.95 17.30 37.96
N ARG A 10 -19.57 18.26 38.82
CA ARG A 10 -18.32 19.01 38.66
C ARG A 10 -17.09 18.11 38.76
N LEU A 11 -17.06 17.16 39.69
CA LEU A 11 -15.95 16.21 39.83
C LEU A 11 -15.85 15.27 38.62
N ARG A 12 -16.98 14.80 38.07
CA ARG A 12 -17.00 14.02 36.82
C ARG A 12 -16.42 14.82 35.65
N LEU A 13 -16.78 16.10 35.53
CA LEU A 13 -16.22 16.99 34.50
C LEU A 13 -14.70 17.19 34.64
N LEU A 14 -14.17 17.02 35.86
CA LEU A 14 -12.73 17.03 36.15
C LEU A 14 -12.07 15.66 35.98
N GLY A 15 -12.79 14.65 35.51
CA GLY A 15 -12.26 13.31 35.23
C GLY A 15 -12.23 12.36 36.43
N VAL A 16 -12.85 12.73 37.54
CA VAL A 16 -13.02 11.81 38.68
C VAL A 16 -14.01 10.72 38.31
N THR A 17 -13.58 9.47 38.45
CA THR A 17 -14.39 8.30 38.11
C THR A 17 -15.48 8.03 39.14
N ASP A 18 -16.55 7.31 38.78
CA ASP A 18 -17.61 6.96 39.73
C ASP A 18 -17.10 6.11 40.90
N GLY A 19 -16.12 5.23 40.67
CA GLY A 19 -15.47 4.47 41.74
C GLY A 19 -14.73 5.37 42.74
N GLN A 20 -14.04 6.41 42.26
CA GLN A 20 -13.40 7.41 43.12
C GLN A 20 -14.43 8.29 43.84
N LEU A 21 -15.56 8.61 43.21
CA LEU A 21 -16.67 9.33 43.86
C LEU A 21 -17.28 8.51 45.00
N ASP A 22 -17.47 7.20 44.79
CA ASP A 22 -17.98 6.31 45.83
C ASP A 22 -16.99 6.18 47.00
N GLU A 23 -15.69 6.16 46.74
CA GLU A 23 -14.66 6.20 47.79
C GLU A 23 -14.72 7.50 48.59
N ILE A 24 -14.84 8.66 47.93
CA ILE A 24 -14.99 9.97 48.59
C ILE A 24 -16.22 9.96 49.50
N ARG A 25 -17.35 9.42 49.02
CA ARG A 25 -18.60 9.32 49.79
C ARG A 25 -18.45 8.41 51.00
N GLN A 26 -17.91 7.20 50.81
CA GLN A 26 -17.75 6.22 51.89
C GLN A 26 -16.80 6.72 52.97
N ARG A 27 -15.73 7.42 52.57
CA ARG A 27 -14.74 7.94 53.51
C ARG A 27 -15.22 9.14 54.31
N GLY A 28 -16.15 9.94 53.76
CA GLY A 28 -16.68 11.12 54.42
C GLY A 28 -15.69 12.27 54.64
N ALA A 29 -14.51 12.22 54.00
CA ALA A 29 -13.43 13.21 54.14
C ALA A 29 -12.79 13.56 52.77
N PRO A 30 -12.31 14.81 52.55
CA PRO A 30 -11.74 15.25 51.25
C PRO A 30 -10.45 14.51 50.84
N ILE A 31 -10.38 13.99 49.61
CA ILE A 31 -9.18 13.33 49.07
C ILE A 31 -8.21 14.38 48.54
N GLU A 32 -6.97 14.38 49.04
CA GLU A 32 -5.93 15.34 48.62
C GLU A 32 -5.16 14.87 47.37
N ALA A 33 -5.04 13.56 47.16
CA ALA A 33 -4.36 12.97 46.01
C ALA A 33 -5.26 11.95 45.31
N LEU A 34 -5.66 12.25 44.07
CA LEU A 34 -6.44 11.34 43.24
C LEU A 34 -5.53 10.69 42.19
N PRO A 35 -5.52 9.35 42.08
CA PRO A 35 -4.81 8.70 41.01
C PRO A 35 -5.46 9.02 39.66
N ILE A 36 -4.64 9.41 38.68
CA ILE A 36 -5.08 9.55 37.29
C ILE A 36 -5.04 8.15 36.66
N LEU A 37 -6.22 7.61 36.34
CA LEU A 37 -6.35 6.28 35.76
C LEU A 37 -6.21 6.33 34.23
N SER A 38 -5.78 5.22 33.64
CA SER A 38 -5.75 5.09 32.19
C SER A 38 -7.18 5.09 31.63
N PRO A 39 -7.50 5.91 30.61
CA PRO A 39 -8.83 5.91 30.00
C PRO A 39 -9.09 4.69 29.12
N ALA A 40 -8.04 3.92 28.77
CA ALA A 40 -8.14 2.76 27.90
C ALA A 40 -7.10 1.69 28.27
N SER A 41 -7.35 0.45 27.86
CA SER A 41 -6.35 -0.63 27.91
C SER A 41 -5.35 -0.47 26.76
N GLY A 42 -4.07 -0.75 27.00
CA GLY A 42 -3.03 -0.68 25.97
C GLY A 42 -1.63 -0.64 26.55
N TYR A 43 -0.67 -0.27 25.71
CA TYR A 43 0.75 -0.18 26.03
C TYR A 43 1.17 1.28 26.14
N VAL A 44 1.98 1.60 27.15
CA VAL A 44 2.60 2.91 27.29
C VAL A 44 3.73 3.03 26.26
N ILE A 45 3.52 3.83 25.21
CA ILE A 45 4.49 4.08 24.14
C ILE A 45 5.29 5.37 24.33
N ALA A 46 4.90 6.21 25.29
CA ALA A 46 5.72 7.32 25.77
C ALA A 46 5.36 7.64 27.23
N LYS A 47 6.37 8.01 28.01
CA LYS A 47 6.27 8.49 29.39
C LYS A 47 7.08 9.77 29.50
N ASP A 48 6.40 10.89 29.68
CA ASP A 48 7.03 12.23 29.66
C ASP A 48 7.18 12.82 31.07
N ILE A 49 6.91 12.02 32.12
CA ILE A 49 7.02 12.43 33.53
C ILE A 49 7.78 11.41 34.37
N VAL A 50 8.37 11.89 35.46
CA VAL A 50 9.00 11.06 36.50
C VAL A 50 8.51 11.48 37.89
N ALA A 51 8.89 10.74 38.92
CA ALA A 51 8.54 11.10 40.29
C ALA A 51 9.14 12.48 40.65
N GLY A 52 8.35 13.33 41.28
CA GLY A 52 8.75 14.70 41.66
C GLY A 52 8.55 15.76 40.57
N THR A 53 8.13 15.37 39.36
CA THR A 53 7.77 16.33 38.30
C THR A 53 6.46 17.05 38.65
N ALA A 54 6.49 18.39 38.69
CA ALA A 54 5.27 19.20 38.70
C ALA A 54 4.59 19.11 37.33
N VAL A 55 3.26 19.04 37.32
CA VAL A 55 2.46 18.86 36.09
C VAL A 55 1.48 20.00 35.92
N GLU A 56 1.31 20.45 34.68
CA GLU A 56 0.34 21.49 34.34
C GLU A 56 -0.87 20.92 33.60
N ALA A 57 -1.99 21.64 33.65
CA ALA A 57 -3.19 21.27 32.90
C ALA A 57 -2.90 21.29 31.40
N GLY A 58 -3.22 20.18 30.72
CA GLY A 58 -2.93 20.00 29.28
C GLY A 58 -1.55 19.39 29.00
N GLN A 59 -0.70 19.22 30.01
CA GLN A 59 0.56 18.48 29.83
C GLN A 59 0.28 16.99 29.58
N ARG A 60 0.85 16.46 28.51
CA ARG A 60 0.81 15.03 28.22
C ARG A 60 1.73 14.28 29.19
N LEU A 61 1.16 13.39 29.98
CA LEU A 61 1.92 12.58 30.96
C LEU A 61 2.40 11.26 30.35
N TYR A 62 1.49 10.59 29.66
CA TYR A 62 1.70 9.30 29.01
C TYR A 62 1.06 9.29 27.63
N ARG A 63 1.56 8.45 26.74
CA ARG A 63 0.88 8.07 25.49
C ARG A 63 0.64 6.58 25.51
N ILE A 64 -0.62 6.19 25.35
CA ILE A 64 -1.08 4.81 25.42
C ILE A 64 -1.65 4.42 24.07
N ALA A 65 -1.27 3.25 23.57
CA ALA A 65 -1.76 2.71 22.31
C ALA A 65 -2.12 1.23 22.46
N ALA A 66 -3.23 0.81 21.86
CA ALA A 66 -3.51 -0.60 21.64
C ALA A 66 -2.61 -1.08 20.48
N LEU A 67 -1.79 -2.10 20.73
CA LEU A 67 -0.82 -2.62 19.76
C LEU A 67 -1.22 -3.99 19.19
N ASP A 68 -2.38 -4.53 19.59
CA ASP A 68 -2.94 -5.79 19.09
C ASP A 68 -3.33 -5.72 17.60
N ARG A 69 -3.66 -4.51 17.13
CA ARG A 69 -3.84 -4.16 15.74
C ARG A 69 -3.00 -2.93 15.43
N ILE A 70 -2.20 -3.05 14.38
CA ILE A 70 -1.42 -1.94 13.86
C ILE A 70 -1.77 -1.72 12.41
N TRP A 71 -1.33 -0.59 11.88
CA TRP A 71 -1.44 -0.31 10.46
C TRP A 71 -0.09 0.07 9.87
N VAL A 72 0.07 -0.24 8.59
CA VAL A 72 1.15 0.26 7.76
C VAL A 72 0.57 1.31 6.83
N GLU A 73 1.25 2.45 6.73
CA GLU A 73 0.95 3.47 5.74
C GLU A 73 1.91 3.30 4.56
N ALA A 74 1.41 2.75 3.47
CA ALA A 74 2.15 2.56 2.23
C ALA A 74 2.00 3.79 1.33
N ALA A 75 3.11 4.20 0.71
CA ALA A 75 3.13 5.21 -0.34
C ALA A 75 3.06 4.50 -1.70
N ILE A 76 1.99 4.75 -2.45
CA ILE A 76 1.76 4.14 -3.77
C ILE A 76 1.84 5.23 -4.84
N TYR A 77 2.53 4.95 -5.96
CA TYR A 77 2.63 5.92 -7.04
C TYR A 77 1.27 6.25 -7.65
N GLU A 78 1.12 7.50 -8.10
CA GLU A 78 -0.12 8.02 -8.69
C GLU A 78 -0.65 7.13 -9.84
N ALA A 79 0.24 6.57 -10.67
CA ALA A 79 -0.13 5.70 -11.78
C ALA A 79 -0.76 4.36 -11.36
N ASP A 80 -0.41 3.86 -10.16
CA ASP A 80 -0.85 2.55 -9.68
C ASP A 80 -2.11 2.64 -8.80
N LEU A 81 -2.38 3.80 -8.20
CA LEU A 81 -3.54 4.05 -7.35
C LEU A 81 -4.90 3.64 -7.94
N PRO A 82 -5.19 3.81 -9.25
CA PRO A 82 -6.47 3.38 -9.83
C PRO A 82 -6.75 1.88 -9.66
N HIS A 83 -5.70 1.08 -9.46
CA HIS A 83 -5.77 -0.36 -9.29
C HIS A 83 -5.87 -0.79 -7.82
N VAL A 84 -5.60 0.12 -6.88
CA VAL A 84 -5.64 -0.13 -5.44
C VAL A 84 -7.01 0.19 -4.89
N LYS A 85 -7.65 -0.80 -4.27
CA LYS A 85 -9.02 -0.71 -3.73
C LYS A 85 -9.08 -1.26 -2.31
N ARG A 86 -9.98 -0.69 -1.52
CA ARG A 86 -10.30 -1.19 -0.18
C ARG A 86 -10.70 -2.67 -0.24
N GLY A 87 -10.19 -3.45 0.71
CA GLY A 87 -10.45 -4.89 0.82
C GLY A 87 -9.43 -5.78 0.11
N GLN A 88 -8.54 -5.23 -0.72
CA GLN A 88 -7.45 -6.00 -1.33
C GLN A 88 -6.50 -6.57 -0.26
N LYS A 89 -5.95 -7.75 -0.57
CA LYS A 89 -4.92 -8.38 0.23
C LYS A 89 -3.58 -7.71 -0.03
N ALA A 90 -2.81 -7.56 1.04
CA ALA A 90 -1.47 -7.02 0.98
C ALA A 90 -0.53 -7.97 1.73
N ARG A 91 0.63 -8.23 1.14
CA ARG A 91 1.77 -8.87 1.79
C ARG A 91 2.69 -7.78 2.32
N VAL A 92 3.02 -7.86 3.59
CA VAL A 92 3.89 -6.91 4.28
C VAL A 92 5.14 -7.64 4.73
N THR A 93 6.29 -7.13 4.31
CA THR A 93 7.60 -7.71 4.64
C THR A 93 8.43 -6.68 5.36
N LEU A 94 9.10 -7.08 6.44
CA LEU A 94 9.99 -6.18 7.17
C LEU A 94 11.41 -6.31 6.57
N PRO A 95 12.16 -5.21 6.44
CA PRO A 95 13.44 -5.19 5.72
C PRO A 95 14.60 -5.81 6.52
N TYR A 96 14.35 -6.76 7.43
CA TYR A 96 15.37 -7.50 8.17
C TYR A 96 15.33 -8.99 7.84
N ALA A 97 16.51 -9.63 7.86
CA ALA A 97 16.66 -11.02 7.44
C ALA A 97 15.84 -11.98 8.33
N GLY A 98 15.09 -12.87 7.68
CA GLY A 98 14.27 -13.88 8.36
C GLY A 98 12.94 -13.38 8.91
N ALA A 99 12.55 -12.13 8.62
CA ALA A 99 11.22 -11.65 8.96
C ALA A 99 10.15 -12.48 8.24
N PRO A 100 9.12 -12.99 8.95
CA PRO A 100 7.99 -13.62 8.30
C PRO A 100 7.18 -12.58 7.52
N GLU A 101 6.63 -12.99 6.40
CA GLU A 101 5.65 -12.18 5.69
C GLU A 101 4.34 -12.12 6.48
N VAL A 102 3.80 -10.91 6.62
CA VAL A 102 2.54 -10.67 7.34
C VAL A 102 1.47 -10.30 6.34
N LEU A 103 0.34 -11.00 6.42
CA LEU A 103 -0.82 -10.69 5.61
C LEU A 103 -1.63 -9.56 6.23
N GLY A 104 -1.94 -8.57 5.40
CA GLY A 104 -2.79 -7.44 5.72
C GLY A 104 -3.96 -7.28 4.76
N THR A 105 -4.78 -6.29 5.05
CA THR A 105 -5.88 -5.89 4.16
C THR A 105 -5.92 -4.37 4.03
N VAL A 106 -6.10 -3.90 2.80
CA VAL A 106 -6.24 -2.47 2.52
C VAL A 106 -7.51 -1.96 3.19
N ALA A 107 -7.35 -1.15 4.24
CA ALA A 107 -8.44 -0.59 5.02
C ALA A 107 -8.92 0.74 4.43
N VAL A 108 -7.97 1.59 4.02
CA VAL A 108 -8.26 2.94 3.51
C VAL A 108 -7.30 3.29 2.37
N VAL A 109 -7.85 3.84 1.30
CA VAL A 109 -7.09 4.56 0.27
C VAL A 109 -7.43 6.04 0.46
N TYR A 110 -6.45 6.87 0.81
CA TYR A 110 -6.71 8.28 1.11
C TYR A 110 -7.04 9.05 -0.18
N PRO A 111 -7.98 10.01 -0.16
CA PRO A 111 -8.41 10.75 -1.35
C PRO A 111 -7.46 11.90 -1.73
N SER A 112 -6.21 11.86 -1.26
CA SER A 112 -5.21 12.91 -1.47
C SER A 112 -3.84 12.34 -1.79
N LEU A 113 -3.06 13.11 -2.55
CA LEU A 113 -1.67 12.80 -2.88
C LEU A 113 -0.74 13.68 -2.05
N ASP A 114 0.43 13.13 -1.73
CA ASP A 114 1.55 13.90 -1.25
C ASP A 114 2.19 14.65 -2.44
N PRO A 115 2.20 15.99 -2.45
CA PRO A 115 2.67 16.76 -3.61
C PRO A 115 4.18 16.70 -3.81
N MET A 116 4.96 16.36 -2.77
CA MET A 116 6.41 16.29 -2.83
C MET A 116 6.88 14.98 -3.44
N THR A 117 6.23 13.89 -3.07
CA THR A 117 6.60 12.53 -3.53
C THR A 117 5.74 12.03 -4.69
N ARG A 118 4.63 12.71 -5.00
CA ARG A 118 3.63 12.28 -5.99
C ARG A 118 3.10 10.87 -5.72
N THR A 119 2.89 10.56 -4.44
CA THR A 119 2.34 9.28 -3.99
C THR A 119 1.02 9.46 -3.25
N GLY A 120 0.13 8.48 -3.38
CA GLY A 120 -1.06 8.35 -2.55
C GLY A 120 -0.78 7.50 -1.33
N LYS A 121 -1.45 7.82 -0.23
CA LYS A 121 -1.34 7.07 1.02
C LYS A 121 -2.38 5.95 1.05
N VAL A 122 -1.94 4.75 1.41
CA VAL A 122 -2.79 3.57 1.58
C VAL A 122 -2.54 2.99 2.96
N ARG A 123 -3.60 2.83 3.75
CA ARG A 123 -3.55 2.20 5.07
C ARG A 123 -3.90 0.73 4.97
N ILE A 124 -3.00 -0.11 5.48
CA ILE A 124 -3.16 -1.56 5.54
C ILE A 124 -3.21 -1.98 7.00
N GLU A 125 -4.26 -2.69 7.39
CA GLU A 125 -4.41 -3.21 8.75
C GLU A 125 -3.76 -4.58 8.87
N LEU A 126 -3.06 -4.78 9.99
CA LEU A 126 -2.36 -6.01 10.36
C LEU A 126 -2.76 -6.45 11.77
N SER A 127 -2.85 -7.76 11.96
CA SER A 127 -2.93 -8.34 13.30
C SER A 127 -1.53 -8.42 13.91
N ASN A 128 -1.41 -8.06 15.18
CA ASN A 128 -0.13 -8.02 15.89
C ASN A 128 -0.29 -8.65 17.29
N LYS A 129 -0.84 -9.87 17.34
CA LYS A 129 -1.16 -10.57 18.60
C LYS A 129 0.08 -10.96 19.41
N ASP A 130 1.19 -11.22 18.73
CA ASP A 130 2.50 -11.55 19.32
C ASP A 130 3.34 -10.30 19.62
N LEU A 131 2.85 -9.10 19.26
CA LEU A 131 3.54 -7.82 19.45
C LEU A 131 4.90 -7.76 18.75
N ALA A 132 5.10 -8.57 17.70
CA ALA A 132 6.35 -8.58 16.94
C ALA A 132 6.53 -7.29 16.13
N LEU A 133 5.43 -6.72 15.66
CA LEU A 133 5.41 -5.48 14.89
C LEU A 133 5.38 -4.29 15.83
N LYS A 134 6.34 -3.38 15.68
CA LYS A 134 6.47 -2.17 16.50
C LYS A 134 6.13 -0.95 15.66
N PRO A 135 5.50 0.08 16.25
CA PRO A 135 5.35 1.37 15.61
C PRO A 135 6.71 1.91 15.11
N GLU A 136 6.69 2.72 14.05
CA GLU A 136 7.88 3.32 13.42
C GLU A 136 8.82 2.32 12.71
N MET A 137 8.46 1.03 12.61
CA MET A 137 9.19 0.10 11.75
C MET A 137 8.95 0.41 10.27
N TYR A 138 10.01 0.29 9.47
CA TYR A 138 9.89 0.23 8.01
C TYR A 138 9.31 -1.12 7.56
N ALA A 139 8.54 -1.10 6.48
CA ALA A 139 7.99 -2.28 5.86
C ALA A 139 7.84 -2.07 4.35
N ASP A 140 8.09 -3.12 3.59
CA ASP A 140 7.75 -3.24 2.18
C ASP A 140 6.35 -3.83 2.04
N VAL A 141 5.60 -3.32 1.07
CA VAL A 141 4.21 -3.70 0.84
C VAL A 141 4.01 -4.12 -0.60
N ALA A 142 3.48 -5.32 -0.79
CA ALA A 142 2.98 -5.78 -2.08
C ALA A 142 1.45 -5.95 -1.99
N ILE A 143 0.70 -5.17 -2.76
CA ILE A 143 -0.76 -5.26 -2.84
C ILE A 143 -1.13 -6.13 -4.04
N ASP A 144 -1.95 -7.14 -3.81
CA ASP A 144 -2.45 -7.99 -4.90
C ASP A 144 -3.56 -7.27 -5.65
N VAL A 145 -3.32 -7.05 -6.94
CA VAL A 145 -4.26 -6.41 -7.85
C VAL A 145 -4.73 -7.44 -8.87
N ASP A 146 -6.05 -7.66 -8.89
CA ASP A 146 -6.68 -8.36 -9.99
C ASP A 146 -6.94 -7.37 -11.14
N LEU A 147 -6.16 -7.51 -12.21
CA LEU A 147 -6.33 -6.72 -13.43
C LEU A 147 -7.47 -7.26 -14.32
N GLY A 148 -8.07 -8.41 -13.96
CA GLY A 148 -9.07 -9.12 -14.74
C GLY A 148 -8.46 -9.93 -15.88
N THR A 149 -9.33 -10.56 -16.69
CA THR A 149 -8.91 -11.29 -17.89
C THR A 149 -8.54 -10.31 -19.00
N ARG A 150 -7.29 -10.37 -19.47
CA ARG A 150 -6.75 -9.51 -20.53
C ARG A 150 -5.94 -10.35 -21.51
N LEU A 151 -5.92 -9.93 -22.78
CA LEU A 151 -5.00 -10.51 -23.77
C LEU A 151 -3.58 -10.09 -23.40
N THR A 152 -2.69 -11.06 -23.18
CA THR A 152 -1.31 -10.79 -22.81
C THR A 152 -0.34 -11.57 -23.68
N VAL A 153 0.88 -11.06 -23.78
CA VAL A 153 2.02 -11.78 -24.33
C VAL A 153 3.17 -11.76 -23.31
N PRO A 154 4.09 -12.73 -23.33
CA PRO A 154 5.32 -12.64 -22.57
C PRO A 154 6.09 -11.37 -22.95
N VAL A 155 6.71 -10.70 -21.97
CA VAL A 155 7.52 -9.50 -22.21
C VAL A 155 8.65 -9.77 -23.21
N SER A 156 9.18 -11.00 -23.24
CA SER A 156 10.21 -11.43 -24.20
C SER A 156 9.74 -11.45 -25.65
N ALA A 157 8.42 -11.52 -25.90
CA ALA A 157 7.83 -11.48 -27.23
C ALA A 157 7.82 -10.07 -27.85
N VAL A 158 8.01 -9.03 -27.03
CA VAL A 158 7.93 -7.64 -27.46
C VAL A 158 9.30 -7.11 -27.81
N VAL A 159 9.45 -6.64 -29.05
CA VAL A 159 10.63 -5.91 -29.52
C VAL A 159 10.39 -4.41 -29.41
N TYR A 160 11.27 -3.75 -28.66
CA TYR A 160 11.24 -2.31 -28.44
C TYR A 160 12.11 -1.61 -29.48
N THR A 161 11.51 -0.97 -30.48
CA THR A 161 12.24 -0.26 -31.55
C THR A 161 11.93 1.24 -31.51
N GLY A 162 12.71 2.01 -30.75
CA GLY A 162 12.44 3.43 -30.53
C GLY A 162 11.07 3.64 -29.87
N SER A 163 10.17 4.37 -30.54
CA SER A 163 8.79 4.57 -30.07
C SER A 163 7.85 3.39 -30.38
N ARG A 164 8.21 2.52 -31.33
CA ARG A 164 7.36 1.41 -31.76
C ARG A 164 7.52 0.18 -30.88
N ARG A 165 6.45 -0.59 -30.74
CA ARG A 165 6.41 -1.87 -30.05
C ARG A 165 5.93 -2.90 -31.05
N ILE A 166 6.76 -3.90 -31.32
CA ILE A 166 6.52 -4.88 -32.38
C ILE A 166 6.56 -6.27 -31.77
N VAL A 167 5.63 -7.13 -32.17
CA VAL A 167 5.72 -8.57 -31.97
C VAL A 167 5.82 -9.24 -33.33
N PHE A 168 6.39 -10.44 -33.37
CA PHE A 168 6.38 -11.26 -34.60
C PHE A 168 5.31 -12.33 -34.47
N LEU A 169 4.29 -12.26 -35.33
CA LEU A 169 3.29 -13.31 -35.47
C LEU A 169 3.89 -14.47 -36.24
N ASP A 170 3.72 -15.69 -35.74
CA ASP A 170 4.05 -16.91 -36.47
C ASP A 170 2.83 -17.34 -37.30
N LEU A 171 2.93 -17.19 -38.62
CA LEU A 171 1.89 -17.61 -39.57
C LEU A 171 2.03 -19.09 -39.95
N GLY A 172 3.01 -19.80 -39.38
CA GLY A 172 3.38 -21.16 -39.71
C GLY A 172 4.33 -21.25 -40.90
N LYS A 173 4.88 -22.46 -41.11
CA LYS A 173 5.82 -22.76 -42.21
C LYS A 173 7.06 -21.84 -42.24
N GLY A 174 7.47 -21.32 -41.08
CA GLY A 174 8.61 -20.40 -40.94
C GLY A 174 8.33 -18.98 -41.43
N GLN A 175 7.07 -18.61 -41.70
CA GLN A 175 6.71 -17.25 -42.07
C GLN A 175 6.39 -16.43 -40.82
N LEU A 176 7.18 -15.38 -40.62
CA LEU A 176 7.00 -14.44 -39.51
C LEU A 176 6.52 -13.09 -40.05
N GLN A 177 5.48 -12.54 -39.44
CA GLN A 177 4.95 -11.22 -39.79
C GLN A 177 5.21 -10.23 -38.65
N PRO A 178 5.94 -9.13 -38.88
CA PRO A 178 6.04 -8.06 -37.89
C PRO A 178 4.68 -7.37 -37.74
N GLN A 179 4.23 -7.26 -36.50
CA GLN A 179 2.97 -6.64 -36.14
C GLN A 179 3.20 -5.59 -35.07
N GLU A 180 2.88 -4.34 -35.37
CA GLU A 180 2.91 -3.27 -34.38
C GLU A 180 1.77 -3.45 -33.38
N VAL A 181 2.06 -3.25 -32.10
CA VAL A 181 1.14 -3.46 -30.99
C VAL A 181 1.07 -2.26 -30.07
N GLN A 182 -0.09 -2.06 -29.48
CA GLN A 182 -0.26 -1.12 -28.37
C GLN A 182 -0.28 -1.91 -27.06
N LEU A 183 0.61 -1.56 -26.14
CA LEU A 183 0.76 -2.26 -24.86
C LEU A 183 -0.05 -1.57 -23.76
N GLY A 184 -0.54 -2.37 -22.81
CA GLY A 184 -1.24 -1.93 -21.60
C GLY A 184 -0.43 -2.17 -20.33
N ALA A 185 -1.11 -2.60 -19.27
CA ALA A 185 -0.47 -2.88 -17.99
C ALA A 185 0.50 -4.07 -18.07
N ARG A 186 1.60 -3.99 -17.31
CA ARG A 186 2.53 -5.11 -17.12
C ARG A 186 2.20 -5.82 -15.81
N ALA A 187 2.14 -7.15 -15.86
CA ALA A 187 1.95 -8.02 -14.70
C ALA A 187 3.03 -9.10 -14.70
N GLY A 188 4.08 -8.91 -13.89
CA GLY A 188 5.22 -9.81 -13.83
C GLY A 188 5.96 -9.94 -15.18
N GLU A 189 5.97 -11.15 -15.72
CA GLU A 189 6.62 -11.50 -17.00
C GLU A 189 5.70 -11.34 -18.22
N HIS A 190 4.45 -10.91 -18.01
CA HIS A 190 3.48 -10.68 -19.06
C HIS A 190 3.16 -9.20 -19.21
N VAL A 191 2.81 -8.80 -20.43
CA VAL A 191 2.32 -7.46 -20.75
C VAL A 191 1.01 -7.56 -21.53
N GLU A 192 0.07 -6.70 -21.18
CA GLU A 192 -1.21 -6.59 -21.87
C GLU A 192 -1.04 -6.07 -23.30
N ILE A 193 -1.81 -6.65 -24.23
CA ILE A 193 -2.02 -6.15 -25.58
C ILE A 193 -3.37 -5.43 -25.63
N LEU A 194 -3.33 -4.12 -25.88
CA LEU A 194 -4.52 -3.31 -26.13
C LEU A 194 -4.95 -3.39 -27.59
N ARG A 195 -4.00 -3.46 -28.53
CA ARG A 195 -4.24 -3.53 -29.98
C ARG A 195 -3.09 -4.24 -30.71
N GLY A 196 -3.40 -4.80 -31.88
CA GLY A 196 -2.43 -5.33 -32.84
C GLY A 196 -2.36 -6.85 -32.88
N VAL A 197 -2.75 -7.55 -31.80
CA VAL A 197 -2.85 -9.01 -31.75
C VAL A 197 -4.24 -9.39 -31.25
N THR A 198 -4.74 -10.53 -31.72
CA THR A 198 -5.98 -11.14 -31.25
C THR A 198 -5.69 -12.47 -30.55
N GLU A 199 -6.62 -12.91 -29.70
CA GLU A 199 -6.53 -14.23 -29.07
C GLU A 199 -6.37 -15.35 -30.11
N GLY A 200 -5.56 -16.36 -29.77
CA GLY A 200 -5.27 -17.50 -30.64
C GLY A 200 -4.13 -17.29 -31.64
N GLN A 201 -3.61 -16.08 -31.80
CA GLN A 201 -2.44 -15.83 -32.66
C GLN A 201 -1.14 -16.22 -31.94
N ALA A 202 -0.31 -17.02 -32.61
CA ALA A 202 1.00 -17.42 -32.10
C ALA A 202 2.00 -16.26 -32.24
N VAL A 203 2.71 -15.96 -31.16
CA VAL A 203 3.77 -14.93 -31.12
C VAL A 203 5.11 -15.58 -30.80
N VAL A 204 6.17 -15.07 -31.43
CA VAL A 204 7.53 -15.54 -31.16
C VAL A 204 8.03 -14.98 -29.83
N THR A 205 8.50 -15.85 -28.94
CA THR A 205 8.96 -15.50 -27.58
C THR A 205 10.48 -15.53 -27.40
N GLU A 206 11.21 -16.14 -28.34
CA GLU A 206 12.68 -16.31 -28.31
C GLU A 206 13.30 -15.96 -29.67
N GLY A 207 14.57 -15.54 -29.69
CA GLY A 207 15.27 -15.23 -30.95
C GLY A 207 14.80 -13.95 -31.66
N ASN A 208 13.90 -13.17 -31.04
CA ASN A 208 13.33 -11.93 -31.59
C ASN A 208 14.37 -10.90 -32.05
N PHE A 209 15.55 -10.85 -31.43
CA PHE A 209 16.63 -9.96 -31.86
C PHE A 209 17.19 -10.34 -33.24
N LEU A 210 17.41 -11.63 -33.49
CA LEU A 210 17.92 -12.11 -34.78
C LEU A 210 16.89 -11.88 -35.89
N ILE A 211 15.61 -12.14 -35.58
CA ILE A 211 14.49 -11.89 -36.51
C ILE A 211 14.36 -10.39 -36.80
N ALA A 212 14.51 -9.53 -35.78
CA ALA A 212 14.48 -8.09 -35.96
C ALA A 212 15.68 -7.57 -36.74
N ALA A 213 16.87 -8.16 -36.58
CA ALA A 213 18.06 -7.83 -37.36
C ALA A 213 17.89 -8.23 -38.83
N GLU A 214 17.42 -9.44 -39.11
CA GLU A 214 17.17 -9.93 -40.48
C GLU A 214 16.02 -9.15 -41.14
N SER A 215 14.95 -8.86 -40.40
CA SER A 215 13.83 -8.04 -40.89
C SER A 215 14.24 -6.61 -41.16
N ARG A 216 15.19 -6.02 -40.41
CA ARG A 216 15.71 -4.68 -40.71
C ARG A 216 16.55 -4.68 -41.99
N ILE A 217 17.33 -5.73 -42.21
CA ILE A 217 18.11 -5.94 -43.45
C ILE A 217 17.18 -6.15 -44.66
N ARG A 218 16.11 -6.94 -44.52
CA ARG A 218 15.08 -7.10 -45.58
C ARG A 218 14.19 -5.86 -45.73
N ALA A 219 13.90 -5.14 -44.67
CA ALA A 219 13.13 -3.90 -44.76
C ALA A 219 13.88 -2.85 -45.57
N THR A 220 15.21 -2.72 -45.43
CA THR A 220 16.00 -1.84 -46.32
C THR A 220 15.80 -2.15 -47.81
N SER A 221 15.59 -3.42 -48.19
CA SER A 221 15.23 -3.77 -49.58
C SER A 221 13.74 -3.53 -49.94
N TYR A 222 12.82 -3.48 -48.97
CA TYR A 222 11.41 -3.11 -49.23
C TYR A 222 11.18 -1.59 -49.28
N TRP A 223 12.06 -0.77 -48.70
CA TRP A 223 11.96 0.70 -48.71
C TRP A 223 12.76 1.37 -49.84
N GLU A 224 13.61 0.64 -50.58
CA GLU A 224 14.30 1.15 -51.79
C GLU A 224 13.45 1.03 -53.07
N ASP A 225 12.48 0.11 -53.12
CA ASP A 225 11.68 -0.14 -54.32
C ASP A 225 10.50 0.85 -54.52
N ASP A 226 10.13 1.65 -53.50
CA ASP A 226 9.01 2.62 -53.58
C ASP A 226 9.46 4.06 -53.94
N HIS A 227 10.73 4.27 -54.30
CA HIS A 227 11.25 5.56 -54.79
C HIS A 227 11.84 5.47 -56.19
N GLY A 228 11.17 4.75 -57.09
CA GLY A 228 11.64 4.61 -58.45
C GLY A 228 10.60 4.20 -59.50
N ALA A 229 9.50 4.95 -59.68
CA ALA A 229 8.83 5.05 -60.98
C ALA A 229 7.76 6.17 -61.05
N LYS A 230 8.17 7.27 -61.72
CA LYS A 230 7.40 8.35 -62.37
C LYS A 230 6.57 9.31 -61.52
#